data_AF-A0A9D1ZU50-F1
#
_entry.id   AF-A0A9D1ZU50-F1
#
_cell.length_a   1.000
_cell.length_b   1.000
_cell.length_c   1.000
_cell.angle_alpha   90.00
_cell.angle_beta   90.00
_cell.angle_gamma   90.00
#
_symmetry.space_group_name_H-M   'P 1'
#
loop_
_entity.id
_entity.type
_entity.pdbx_description
1 polymer ?
#
loop_
_entity_poly.entity_id
_entity_poly.type
_entity_poly.pdbx_seq_one_letter_code
_entity_poly.pdbx_strand_id
1 'polypeptide(L)'
;MEERNLELDDDGKIKLRKRNEENAAEDLPEEEGDGIVLDVPDFEQFGGEEPTGRDDELVRRSESWEDELRRRKEEAQRIYEEGESLFAAGDYDGAGEKFLDSAAMYAANWRPWFGVVRVQTKDFTDFSGIYDCEQAYDKAFKRMPKAERAELADKYVPALSARAEECAQKREQLTAEDVREREDAREEVNAAYGAAKKRLFIALILFGIFLVAGCALAPFVHTVPDVRYLVPCIVCFAAAFVAAVFLLVCLRRFVPASGARSRNRRAGTTESGEHARIFAEEEELLRSIIEDFTK
;
A
#
# COMPACT_ATOMS: atom_id res chain seq x y z
N MET A 1 -20.57 30.30 0.57
CA MET A 1 -21.33 29.49 1.53
C MET A 1 -20.35 28.45 2.03
N GLU A 2 -20.01 28.56 3.30
CA GLU A 2 -18.95 27.81 3.97
C GLU A 2 -19.28 26.31 4.02
N GLU A 3 -18.27 25.52 3.69
CA GLU A 3 -18.27 24.06 3.79
C GLU A 3 -18.29 23.68 5.28
N ARG A 4 -19.40 23.10 5.74
CA ARG A 4 -19.48 22.50 7.08
C ARG A 4 -19.04 21.05 6.97
N ASN A 5 -17.77 20.81 7.29
CA ASN A 5 -17.26 19.48 7.63
C ASN A 5 -17.99 18.96 8.86
N LEU A 6 -18.92 18.01 8.66
CA LEU A 6 -19.48 17.18 9.72
C LEU A 6 -18.65 15.89 9.78
N GLU A 7 -17.54 15.94 10.51
CA GLU A 7 -16.94 14.71 11.03
C GLU A 7 -17.75 14.29 12.26
N LEU A 8 -18.46 13.16 12.14
CA LEU A 8 -19.09 12.49 13.27
C LEU A 8 -17.98 11.82 14.08
N ASP A 9 -17.64 12.43 15.22
CA ASP A 9 -16.73 11.87 16.21
C ASP A 9 -17.46 10.77 17.00
N ASP A 10 -17.08 9.52 16.76
CA ASP A 10 -17.82 8.32 17.10
C ASP A 10 -17.04 7.50 18.15
N ASP A 11 -16.90 8.05 19.35
CA ASP A 11 -16.46 7.32 20.53
C ASP A 11 -17.49 7.49 21.65
N GLY A 12 -18.57 6.71 21.56
CA GLY A 12 -19.53 6.48 22.64
C GLY A 12 -18.93 5.74 23.85
N LYS A 13 -17.85 6.27 24.43
CA LYS A 13 -17.17 5.75 25.61
C LYS A 13 -16.90 6.86 26.61
N ILE A 14 -17.83 7.06 27.53
CA ILE A 14 -17.56 7.78 28.78
C ILE A 14 -16.71 6.84 29.67
N LYS A 15 -15.41 7.09 29.77
CA LYS A 15 -14.53 6.40 30.74
C LYS A 15 -14.55 7.16 32.06
N LEU A 16 -15.46 6.79 32.96
CA LEU A 16 -15.43 7.25 34.36
C LEU A 16 -14.30 6.52 35.10
N ARG A 17 -13.22 7.24 35.39
CA ARG A 17 -12.11 6.74 36.23
C ARG A 17 -12.53 6.87 37.69
N LYS A 18 -12.92 5.76 38.32
CA LYS A 18 -13.19 5.68 39.76
C LYS A 18 -11.88 5.91 40.51
N ARG A 19 -11.74 7.06 41.18
CA ARG A 19 -10.61 7.35 42.07
C ARG A 19 -10.91 6.70 43.42
N ASN A 20 -10.10 5.71 43.80
CA ASN A 20 -10.06 5.21 45.17
C ASN A 20 -9.38 6.25 46.07
N GLU A 21 -9.98 6.48 47.23
CA GLU A 21 -9.36 7.16 48.37
C GLU A 21 -8.29 6.25 48.98
N GLU A 22 -7.01 6.62 48.86
CA GLU A 22 -6.01 6.56 49.95
C GLU A 22 -4.62 6.96 49.42
N ASN A 23 -3.98 7.87 50.15
CA ASN A 23 -2.53 8.13 50.19
C ASN A 23 -1.84 8.74 48.96
N ALA A 24 -1.59 10.05 49.00
CA ALA A 24 -0.27 10.59 49.38
C ALA A 24 -0.21 12.08 49.04
N ALA A 25 0.20 12.87 50.02
CA ALA A 25 0.56 14.27 49.88
C ALA A 25 1.91 14.45 49.18
N GLU A 26 2.12 15.69 48.75
CA GLU A 26 3.37 16.41 48.45
C GLU A 26 3.74 16.63 46.97
N ASP A 27 3.91 17.94 46.73
CA ASP A 27 4.68 18.66 45.74
C ASP A 27 4.16 18.81 44.30
N LEU A 28 3.37 19.88 44.14
CA LEU A 28 3.31 20.70 42.93
C LEU A 28 4.71 21.27 42.60
N PRO A 29 5.00 21.44 41.31
CA PRO A 29 5.33 22.78 40.86
C PRO A 29 4.47 23.22 39.67
N GLU A 30 4.16 24.52 39.74
CA GLU A 30 3.45 25.34 38.77
C GLU A 30 4.23 25.45 37.45
N GLU A 31 3.53 25.40 36.31
CA GLU A 31 3.80 26.30 35.18
C GLU A 31 2.54 26.50 34.34
N GLU A 32 2.35 27.75 33.93
CA GLU A 32 1.14 28.40 33.43
C GLU A 32 0.79 28.04 31.98
N GLY A 33 -0.51 28.10 31.64
CA GLY A 33 -0.98 28.10 30.24
C GLY A 33 -2.46 27.75 30.06
N ASP A 34 -3.35 28.67 30.43
CA ASP A 34 -4.79 28.78 30.10
C ASP A 34 -5.68 27.52 30.18
N GLY A 35 -6.01 27.14 31.42
CA GLY A 35 -7.26 26.44 31.69
C GLY A 35 -8.45 27.37 31.44
N ILE A 36 -9.39 26.97 30.59
CA ILE A 36 -10.70 27.61 30.51
C ILE A 36 -11.37 27.39 31.87
N VAL A 37 -11.39 28.43 32.69
CA VAL A 37 -12.21 28.50 33.91
C VAL A 37 -13.65 28.65 33.44
N LEU A 38 -14.35 27.52 33.32
CA LEU A 38 -15.80 27.54 33.39
C LEU A 38 -16.14 27.83 34.85
N ASP A 39 -16.36 29.10 35.17
CA ASP A 39 -17.02 29.50 36.41
C ASP A 39 -18.39 28.82 36.41
N VAL A 40 -18.46 27.67 37.09
CA VAL A 40 -19.73 27.10 37.52
C VAL A 40 -20.28 28.14 38.49
N PRO A 41 -21.38 28.83 38.17
CA PRO A 41 -21.96 29.78 39.09
C PRO A 41 -22.27 29.02 40.38
N ASP A 42 -21.76 29.51 41.51
CA ASP A 42 -22.22 29.07 42.81
C ASP A 42 -23.71 29.41 42.85
N PHE A 43 -24.54 28.39 42.62
CA PHE A 43 -25.97 28.51 42.82
C PHE A 43 -26.18 28.63 44.32
N GLU A 44 -26.18 29.86 44.80
CA GLU A 44 -26.77 30.23 46.07
C GLU A 44 -28.16 29.59 46.13
N GLN A 45 -28.23 28.54 46.94
CA GLN A 45 -29.35 28.11 47.76
C GLN A 45 -30.65 28.88 47.49
N PHE A 46 -31.34 28.55 46.39
CA PHE A 46 -32.75 28.87 46.27
C PHE A 46 -33.48 27.97 47.26
N GLY A 47 -34.02 28.62 48.29
CA GLY A 47 -34.80 28.02 49.35
C GLY A 47 -35.97 27.19 48.84
N GLY A 48 -36.37 26.24 49.67
CA GLY A 48 -37.23 25.10 49.35
C GLY A 48 -38.46 25.40 48.51
N GLU A 49 -38.67 24.58 47.48
CA GLU A 49 -39.86 23.73 47.31
C GLU A 49 -39.67 22.79 46.09
N GLU A 50 -40.00 21.51 46.33
CA GLU A 50 -40.20 20.35 45.44
C GLU A 50 -39.07 19.76 44.55
N PRO A 51 -38.62 18.52 44.83
CA PRO A 51 -37.81 17.72 43.93
C PRO A 51 -38.71 16.91 42.99
N THR A 52 -39.33 17.52 41.97
CA THR A 52 -40.09 16.74 40.97
C THR A 52 -40.02 17.40 39.60
N GLY A 53 -39.65 16.65 38.57
CA GLY A 53 -39.66 17.12 37.18
C GLY A 53 -38.33 16.98 36.44
N ARG A 54 -37.22 17.55 36.93
CA ARG A 54 -35.94 17.57 36.19
C ARG A 54 -35.27 16.21 36.11
N ASP A 55 -35.27 15.44 37.21
CA ASP A 55 -34.70 14.09 37.22
C ASP A 55 -35.60 13.08 36.47
N ASP A 56 -36.92 13.23 36.57
CA ASP A 56 -37.88 12.41 35.83
C ASP A 56 -37.83 12.66 34.31
N GLU A 57 -37.52 13.88 33.87
CA GLU A 57 -37.31 14.22 32.46
C GLU A 57 -35.98 13.67 31.93
N LEU A 58 -34.92 13.70 32.74
CA LEU A 58 -33.64 13.06 32.40
C LEU A 58 -33.77 11.55 32.27
N VAL A 59 -34.52 10.91 33.17
CA VAL A 59 -34.81 9.47 33.13
C VAL A 59 -35.68 9.10 31.92
N ARG A 60 -36.77 9.83 31.64
CA ARG A 60 -37.57 9.59 30.41
C ARG A 60 -36.76 9.77 29.14
N ARG A 61 -35.83 10.74 29.15
CA ARG A 61 -34.93 10.96 28.03
C ARG A 61 -33.98 9.76 27.89
N SER A 62 -33.38 9.25 28.96
CA SER A 62 -32.54 8.05 28.88
C SER A 62 -33.31 6.81 28.41
N GLU A 63 -34.53 6.59 28.90
CA GLU A 63 -35.37 5.46 28.47
C GLU A 63 -35.72 5.54 26.98
N SER A 64 -36.09 6.73 26.48
CA SER A 64 -36.39 6.91 25.05
C SER A 64 -35.15 6.75 24.15
N TRP A 65 -33.97 7.16 24.62
CA TRP A 65 -32.70 6.89 23.94
C TRP A 65 -32.35 5.40 23.92
N GLU A 66 -32.57 4.69 25.03
CA GLU A 66 -32.32 3.25 25.13
C GLU A 66 -33.27 2.44 24.23
N ASP A 67 -34.54 2.83 24.15
CA ASP A 67 -35.53 2.19 23.29
C ASP A 67 -35.24 2.47 21.80
N GLU A 68 -34.84 3.69 21.44
CA GLU A 68 -34.40 4.03 20.08
C GLU A 68 -33.15 3.23 19.68
N LEU A 69 -32.17 3.12 20.59
CA LEU A 69 -30.97 2.32 20.36
C LEU A 69 -31.30 0.83 20.20
N ARG A 70 -32.25 0.31 20.99
CA ARG A 70 -32.73 -1.07 20.88
C ARG A 70 -33.39 -1.31 19.54
N ARG A 71 -34.29 -0.41 19.11
CA ARG A 71 -34.95 -0.48 17.80
C ARG A 71 -33.92 -0.49 16.66
N ARG A 72 -32.93 0.42 16.70
CA ARG A 72 -31.86 0.46 15.69
C ARG A 72 -31.03 -0.82 15.64
N LYS A 73 -30.72 -1.40 16.80
CA LYS A 73 -30.00 -2.69 16.87
C LYS A 73 -30.81 -3.82 16.27
N GLU A 74 -32.10 -3.91 16.59
CA GLU A 74 -33.01 -4.94 16.05
C GLU A 74 -33.17 -4.79 14.53
N GLU A 75 -33.33 -3.56 14.04
CA GLU A 75 -33.45 -3.29 12.61
C GLU A 75 -32.14 -3.57 11.86
N ALA A 76 -30.99 -3.15 12.43
CA ALA A 76 -29.67 -3.47 11.88
C ALA A 76 -29.42 -4.98 11.83
N GLN A 77 -29.87 -5.73 12.84
CA GLN A 77 -29.75 -7.19 12.89
C GLN A 77 -30.60 -7.87 11.80
N ARG A 78 -31.82 -7.39 11.55
CA ARG A 78 -32.65 -7.89 10.45
C ARG A 78 -32.00 -7.68 9.09
N ILE A 79 -31.45 -6.50 8.84
CA ILE A 79 -30.75 -6.20 7.58
C ILE A 79 -29.49 -7.07 7.44
N TYR A 80 -28.77 -7.32 8.54
CA TYR A 80 -27.63 -8.23 8.54
C TYR A 80 -28.03 -9.66 8.13
N GLU A 81 -29.14 -10.18 8.68
CA GLU A 81 -29.67 -11.50 8.34
C GLU A 81 -30.12 -11.58 6.87
N GLU A 82 -30.72 -10.52 6.33
CA GLU A 82 -31.00 -10.39 4.90
C GLU A 82 -29.71 -10.48 4.08
N GLY A 83 -28.65 -9.78 4.49
CA GLY A 83 -27.32 -9.85 3.87
C GLY A 83 -26.71 -11.25 3.89
N GLU A 84 -26.76 -11.96 5.02
CA GLU A 84 -26.31 -13.36 5.10
C GLU A 84 -27.12 -14.29 4.19
N SER A 85 -28.43 -14.05 4.03
CA SER A 85 -29.27 -14.84 3.13
C SER A 85 -28.91 -14.63 1.66
N LEU A 86 -28.62 -13.38 1.25
CA LEU A 86 -28.15 -13.04 -0.09
C LEU A 86 -26.75 -13.61 -0.35
N PHE A 87 -25.87 -13.53 0.65
CA PHE A 87 -24.54 -14.10 0.57
C PHE A 87 -24.60 -15.62 0.35
N ALA A 88 -25.45 -16.33 1.10
CA ALA A 88 -25.66 -17.76 0.94
C ALA A 88 -26.30 -18.12 -0.43
N ALA A 89 -27.09 -17.21 -1.01
CA ALA A 89 -27.66 -17.36 -2.34
C ALA A 89 -26.66 -17.04 -3.48
N GLY A 90 -25.47 -16.53 -3.16
CA GLY A 90 -24.42 -16.14 -4.12
C GLY A 90 -24.62 -14.76 -4.73
N ASP A 91 -25.55 -13.95 -4.21
CA ASP A 91 -25.71 -12.54 -4.58
C ASP A 91 -24.76 -11.67 -3.74
N TYR A 92 -23.51 -11.59 -4.19
CA TYR A 92 -22.44 -10.87 -3.50
C TYR A 92 -22.66 -9.36 -3.47
N ASP A 93 -23.12 -8.77 -4.57
CA ASP A 93 -23.36 -7.33 -4.67
C ASP A 93 -24.50 -6.92 -3.73
N GLY A 94 -25.63 -7.64 -3.78
CA GLY A 94 -26.76 -7.40 -2.89
C GLY A 94 -26.43 -7.65 -1.42
N ALA A 95 -25.62 -8.68 -1.10
CA ALA A 95 -25.15 -8.92 0.26
C ALA A 95 -24.26 -7.78 0.78
N GLY A 96 -23.35 -7.28 -0.06
CA GLY A 96 -22.45 -6.17 0.27
C GLY A 96 -23.22 -4.91 0.65
N GLU A 97 -24.24 -4.54 -0.12
CA GLU A 97 -25.13 -3.41 0.18
C GLU A 97 -25.81 -3.58 1.53
N LYS A 98 -26.39 -4.76 1.80
CA LYS A 98 -27.07 -5.03 3.08
C LYS A 98 -26.12 -5.00 4.28
N PHE A 99 -24.90 -5.50 4.12
CA PHE A 99 -23.90 -5.40 5.18
C PHE A 99 -23.50 -3.95 5.47
N LEU A 100 -23.35 -3.10 4.44
CA LEU A 100 -23.07 -1.68 4.63
C LEU A 100 -24.26 -0.94 5.25
N ASP A 101 -25.50 -1.23 4.84
CA ASP A 101 -26.72 -0.66 5.43
C ASP A 101 -26.83 -1.02 6.92
N SER A 102 -26.59 -2.28 7.27
CA SER A 102 -26.57 -2.73 8.67
C SER A 102 -25.46 -2.05 9.48
N ALA A 103 -24.26 -1.90 8.90
CA ALA A 103 -23.15 -1.21 9.52
C ALA A 103 -23.43 0.30 9.74
N ALA A 104 -24.12 0.96 8.80
CA ALA A 104 -24.51 2.36 8.91
C ALA A 104 -25.58 2.58 10.01
N MET A 105 -26.49 1.62 10.17
CA MET A 105 -27.51 1.64 11.24
C MET A 105 -26.92 1.45 12.63
N TYR A 106 -25.95 0.52 12.76
CA TYR A 106 -25.30 0.22 14.04
C TYR A 106 -23.81 -0.12 13.88
N ALA A 107 -22.99 0.92 13.77
CA ALA A 107 -21.55 0.80 13.47
C ALA A 107 -20.72 0.11 14.57
N ALA A 108 -21.27 -0.09 15.77
CA ALA A 108 -20.59 -0.76 16.86
C ALA A 108 -20.55 -2.30 16.69
N ASN A 109 -21.41 -2.88 15.85
CA ASN A 109 -21.35 -4.31 15.55
C ASN A 109 -20.24 -4.61 14.54
N TRP A 110 -19.39 -5.59 14.83
CA TRP A 110 -18.28 -5.99 13.97
C TRP A 110 -18.73 -6.88 12.81
N ARG A 111 -19.83 -7.63 12.97
CA ARG A 111 -20.26 -8.67 12.02
C ARG A 111 -20.59 -8.13 10.62
N PRO A 112 -21.32 -7.00 10.47
CA PRO A 112 -21.60 -6.45 9.14
C PRO A 112 -20.32 -6.00 8.43
N TRP A 113 -19.37 -5.37 9.14
CA TRP A 113 -18.06 -5.01 8.57
C TRP A 113 -17.29 -6.24 8.08
N PHE A 114 -17.31 -7.33 8.83
CA PHE A 114 -16.70 -8.59 8.40
C PHE A 114 -17.45 -9.24 7.23
N GLY A 115 -18.78 -9.09 7.16
CA GLY A 115 -19.58 -9.51 6.01
C GLY A 115 -19.13 -8.84 4.70
N VAL A 116 -18.80 -7.55 4.74
CA VAL A 116 -18.22 -6.84 3.58
C VAL A 116 -16.88 -7.46 3.15
N VAL A 117 -16.01 -7.79 4.11
CA VAL A 117 -14.74 -8.48 3.81
C VAL A 117 -15.00 -9.83 3.16
N ARG A 118 -15.97 -10.60 3.65
CA ARG A 118 -16.35 -11.90 3.08
C ARG A 118 -16.87 -11.78 1.65
N VAL A 119 -17.68 -10.76 1.36
CA VAL A 119 -18.17 -10.48 -0.01
C VAL A 119 -17.01 -10.18 -0.95
N GLN A 120 -16.15 -9.24 -0.57
CA GLN A 120 -15.06 -8.77 -1.43
C GLN A 120 -13.95 -9.82 -1.63
N THR A 121 -13.76 -10.68 -0.64
CA THR A 121 -12.76 -11.76 -0.70
C THR A 121 -13.35 -13.12 -1.11
N LYS A 122 -14.67 -13.18 -1.36
CA LYS A 122 -15.43 -14.43 -1.57
C LYS A 122 -15.06 -15.50 -0.52
N ASP A 123 -15.18 -15.14 0.75
CA ASP A 123 -14.71 -15.93 1.91
C ASP A 123 -13.21 -16.31 1.83
N PHE A 124 -12.34 -15.32 1.57
CA PHE A 124 -10.88 -15.48 1.45
C PHE A 124 -10.40 -16.46 0.36
N THR A 125 -11.24 -16.71 -0.65
CA THR A 125 -10.84 -17.49 -1.83
C THR A 125 -10.23 -16.62 -2.92
N ASP A 126 -10.60 -15.34 -2.96
CA ASP A 126 -10.15 -14.36 -3.94
C ASP A 126 -9.62 -13.11 -3.21
N PHE A 127 -8.45 -12.62 -3.59
CA PHE A 127 -7.82 -11.46 -2.96
C PHE A 127 -7.80 -10.23 -3.86
N SER A 128 -8.45 -10.29 -5.04
CA SER A 128 -8.45 -9.16 -5.99
C SER A 128 -9.03 -7.87 -5.40
N GLY A 129 -10.02 -7.97 -4.51
CA GLY A 129 -10.72 -6.84 -3.89
C GLY A 129 -10.25 -6.52 -2.46
N ILE A 130 -9.11 -7.05 -2.02
CA ILE A 130 -8.71 -6.90 -0.61
C ILE A 130 -8.42 -5.45 -0.22
N TYR A 131 -7.81 -4.68 -1.13
CA TYR A 131 -7.52 -3.26 -0.89
C TYR A 131 -8.79 -2.40 -0.80
N ASP A 132 -9.87 -2.81 -1.48
CA ASP A 132 -11.14 -2.08 -1.43
C ASP A 132 -11.88 -2.28 -0.09
N CYS A 133 -11.49 -3.30 0.69
CA CYS A 133 -12.12 -3.65 1.96
C CYS A 133 -11.27 -3.37 3.21
N GLU A 134 -10.10 -2.73 3.07
CA GLU A 134 -9.16 -2.44 4.18
C GLU A 134 -9.85 -1.71 5.35
N GLN A 135 -10.66 -0.69 5.06
CA GLN A 135 -11.39 0.03 6.12
C GLN A 135 -12.43 -0.85 6.84
N ALA A 136 -13.11 -1.73 6.11
CA ALA A 136 -14.08 -2.65 6.69
C ALA A 136 -13.39 -3.72 7.53
N TYR A 137 -12.24 -4.20 7.06
CA TYR A 137 -11.36 -5.13 7.78
C TYR A 137 -10.90 -4.54 9.12
N ASP A 138 -10.30 -3.35 9.11
CA ASP A 138 -9.85 -2.68 10.34
C ASP A 138 -11.00 -2.45 11.33
N LYS A 139 -12.15 -2.00 10.82
CA LYS A 139 -13.34 -1.74 11.65
C LYS A 139 -13.87 -3.03 12.28
N ALA A 140 -13.86 -4.15 11.56
CA ALA A 140 -14.26 -5.45 12.06
C ALA A 140 -13.31 -5.92 13.17
N PHE A 141 -12.01 -6.00 12.89
CA PHE A 141 -11.04 -6.50 13.87
C PHE A 141 -10.93 -5.61 15.11
N LYS A 142 -11.04 -4.27 14.99
CA LYS A 142 -11.03 -3.35 16.15
C LYS A 142 -12.19 -3.60 17.12
N ARG A 143 -13.34 -4.07 16.62
CA ARG A 143 -14.59 -4.25 17.39
C ARG A 143 -14.86 -5.69 17.79
N MET A 144 -14.16 -6.65 17.17
CA MET A 144 -14.34 -8.08 17.39
C MET A 144 -13.83 -8.52 18.77
N PRO A 145 -14.65 -9.21 19.58
CA PRO A 145 -14.18 -9.85 20.81
C PRO A 145 -13.18 -10.96 20.54
N LYS A 146 -12.24 -11.19 21.47
CA LYS A 146 -11.21 -12.24 21.32
C LYS A 146 -11.77 -13.65 21.16
N ALA A 147 -12.90 -13.95 21.81
CA ALA A 147 -13.55 -15.26 21.71
C ALA A 147 -14.08 -15.53 20.29
N GLU A 148 -14.84 -14.59 19.73
CA GLU A 148 -15.36 -14.71 18.35
C GLU A 148 -14.23 -14.69 17.31
N ARG A 149 -13.14 -13.96 17.59
CA ARG A 149 -11.94 -13.99 16.75
C ARG A 149 -11.28 -15.37 16.70
N ALA A 150 -11.19 -16.06 17.84
CA ALA A 150 -10.65 -17.42 17.91
C ALA A 150 -11.52 -18.42 17.13
N GLU A 151 -12.85 -18.30 17.19
CA GLU A 151 -13.76 -19.12 16.40
C GLU A 151 -13.58 -18.92 14.89
N LEU A 152 -13.40 -17.67 14.45
CA LEU A 152 -13.07 -17.38 13.05
C LEU A 152 -11.67 -17.86 12.66
N ALA A 153 -10.71 -17.78 13.57
CA ALA A 153 -9.37 -18.28 13.36
C ALA A 153 -9.40 -19.80 13.10
N ASP A 154 -10.13 -20.56 13.90
CA ASP A 154 -10.29 -22.01 13.72
C ASP A 154 -10.91 -22.36 12.36
N LYS A 155 -11.78 -21.49 11.83
CA LYS A 155 -12.41 -21.67 10.51
C LYS A 155 -11.46 -21.35 9.35
N TYR A 156 -10.77 -20.21 9.40
CA TYR A 156 -10.05 -19.66 8.23
C TYR A 156 -8.53 -19.89 8.26
N VAL A 157 -7.89 -19.85 9.44
CA VAL A 157 -6.42 -19.95 9.56
C VAL A 157 -5.85 -21.23 8.94
N PRO A 158 -6.47 -22.43 9.07
CA PRO A 158 -5.93 -23.63 8.44
C PRO A 158 -5.85 -23.53 6.90
N ALA A 159 -6.92 -23.02 6.26
CA ALA A 159 -6.97 -22.85 4.81
C ALA A 159 -6.01 -21.75 4.33
N LEU A 160 -5.96 -20.62 5.05
CA LEU A 160 -5.03 -19.52 4.77
C LEU A 160 -3.57 -19.95 4.93
N SER A 161 -3.25 -20.75 5.96
CA SER A 161 -1.90 -21.26 6.20
C SER A 161 -1.48 -22.22 5.10
N ALA A 162 -2.35 -23.15 4.69
CA ALA A 162 -2.07 -24.05 3.58
C ALA A 162 -1.79 -23.26 2.28
N ARG A 163 -2.61 -22.25 1.97
CA ARG A 163 -2.38 -21.38 0.81
C ARG A 163 -1.08 -20.57 0.93
N ALA A 164 -0.75 -20.06 2.11
CA ALA A 164 0.50 -19.36 2.35
C ALA A 164 1.72 -20.27 2.13
N GLU A 165 1.64 -21.53 2.56
CA GLU A 165 2.68 -22.54 2.30
C GLU A 165 2.79 -22.88 0.81
N GLU A 166 1.67 -23.02 0.10
CA GLU A 166 1.67 -23.21 -1.36
C GLU A 166 2.32 -22.03 -2.10
N CYS A 167 1.99 -20.79 -1.72
CA CYS A 167 2.61 -19.59 -2.25
C CYS A 167 4.11 -19.55 -1.95
N ALA A 168 4.52 -19.92 -0.73
CA ALA A 168 5.93 -19.99 -0.35
C ALA A 168 6.71 -21.03 -1.18
N GLN A 169 6.12 -22.22 -1.41
CA GLN A 169 6.73 -23.26 -2.25
C GLN A 169 6.85 -22.80 -3.72
N LYS A 170 5.79 -22.22 -4.29
CA LYS A 170 5.81 -21.69 -5.66
C LYS A 170 6.83 -20.55 -5.80
N ARG A 171 6.91 -19.65 -4.80
CA ARG A 171 7.90 -18.58 -4.74
C ARG A 171 9.32 -19.14 -4.76
N GLU A 172 9.61 -20.17 -3.96
CA GLU A 172 10.94 -20.80 -3.92
C GLU A 172 11.30 -21.44 -5.26
N GLN A 173 10.37 -22.20 -5.86
CA GLN A 173 10.54 -22.82 -7.17
C GLN A 173 10.83 -21.78 -8.26
N LEU A 174 9.98 -20.76 -8.37
CA LEU A 174 10.13 -19.69 -9.38
C LEU A 174 11.38 -18.84 -9.15
N THR A 175 11.79 -18.65 -7.90
CA THR A 175 13.06 -17.96 -7.59
C THR A 175 14.26 -18.80 -8.06
N ALA A 176 14.23 -20.12 -7.86
CA ALA A 176 15.26 -21.01 -8.36
C ALA A 176 15.30 -21.04 -9.89
N GLU A 177 14.13 -21.00 -10.55
CA GLU A 177 14.01 -20.89 -12.01
C GLU A 177 14.55 -19.57 -12.54
N ASP A 178 14.21 -18.43 -11.91
CA ASP A 178 14.78 -17.10 -12.24
C ASP A 178 16.30 -17.08 -12.12
N VAL A 179 16.86 -17.71 -11.07
CA VAL A 179 18.32 -17.83 -10.93
C VAL A 179 18.91 -18.66 -12.06
N ARG A 180 18.32 -19.82 -12.37
CA ARG A 180 18.79 -20.72 -13.44
C ARG A 180 18.75 -20.04 -14.81
N GLU A 181 17.63 -19.42 -15.18
CA GLU A 181 17.50 -18.68 -16.44
C GLU A 181 18.53 -17.55 -16.55
N ARG A 182 18.79 -16.84 -15.45
CA ARG A 182 19.80 -15.79 -15.42
C ARG A 182 21.21 -16.36 -15.54
N GLU A 183 21.50 -17.50 -14.93
CA GLU A 183 22.80 -18.16 -15.03
C GLU A 183 23.07 -18.70 -16.44
N ASP A 184 22.09 -19.35 -17.06
CA ASP A 184 22.18 -19.89 -18.42
C ASP A 184 22.40 -18.76 -19.45
N ALA A 185 21.66 -17.65 -19.32
CA ALA A 185 21.82 -16.50 -20.20
C ALA A 185 23.09 -15.67 -19.91
N ARG A 186 23.76 -15.89 -18.77
CA ARG A 186 24.85 -15.04 -18.29
C ARG A 186 26.04 -15.02 -19.24
N GLU A 187 26.42 -16.18 -19.77
CA GLU A 187 27.56 -16.29 -20.67
C GLU A 187 27.28 -15.54 -21.98
N GLU A 188 26.12 -15.81 -22.59
CA GLU A 188 25.69 -15.16 -23.84
C GLU A 188 25.59 -13.64 -23.69
N VAL A 189 24.94 -13.16 -22.62
CA VAL A 189 24.76 -11.73 -22.35
C VAL A 189 26.10 -11.04 -22.10
N ASN A 190 27.03 -11.67 -21.38
CA ASN A 190 28.36 -11.11 -21.16
C ASN A 190 29.21 -11.12 -22.45
N ALA A 191 29.10 -12.16 -23.27
CA ALA A 191 29.78 -12.22 -24.57
C ALA A 191 29.27 -11.13 -25.53
N ALA A 192 27.94 -10.97 -25.64
CA ALA A 192 27.30 -9.94 -26.45
C ALA A 192 27.68 -8.53 -25.99
N TYR A 193 27.65 -8.27 -24.66
CA TYR A 193 28.11 -7.02 -24.08
C TYR A 193 29.60 -6.77 -24.37
N GLY A 194 30.45 -7.79 -24.20
CA GLY A 194 31.89 -7.70 -24.47
C GLY A 194 32.18 -7.36 -25.93
N ALA A 195 31.49 -8.00 -26.87
CA ALA A 195 31.63 -7.72 -28.30
C ALA A 195 31.14 -6.30 -28.65
N ALA A 196 29.97 -5.89 -28.14
CA ALA A 196 29.43 -4.55 -28.36
C ALA A 196 30.34 -3.47 -27.77
N LYS A 197 30.87 -3.68 -26.56
CA LYS A 197 31.85 -2.80 -25.92
C LYS A 197 33.11 -2.66 -26.77
N LYS A 198 33.72 -3.76 -27.21
CA LYS A 198 34.92 -3.72 -28.07
C LYS A 198 34.68 -2.92 -29.35
N ARG A 199 33.55 -3.15 -30.04
CA ARG A 199 33.18 -2.40 -31.25
C ARG A 199 32.99 -0.90 -30.98
N LEU A 200 32.32 -0.55 -29.88
CA LEU A 200 32.13 0.84 -29.47
C LEU A 200 33.47 1.54 -29.20
N PHE A 201 34.39 0.88 -28.46
CA PHE A 201 35.71 1.43 -28.18
C PHE A 201 36.54 1.62 -29.46
N ILE A 202 36.52 0.66 -30.38
CA ILE A 202 37.22 0.80 -31.68
C ILE A 202 36.64 1.96 -32.48
N ALA A 203 35.31 2.08 -32.56
CA ALA A 203 34.64 3.18 -33.26
C ALA A 203 34.98 4.56 -32.63
N LEU A 204 35.02 4.63 -31.30
CA LEU A 204 35.37 5.84 -30.55
C LEU A 204 36.82 6.26 -30.83
N ILE A 205 37.76 5.31 -30.83
CA ILE A 205 39.18 5.56 -31.12
C ILE A 205 39.34 6.06 -32.56
N LEU A 206 38.72 5.40 -33.54
CA LEU A 206 38.79 5.82 -34.94
C LEU A 206 38.22 7.23 -35.14
N PHE A 207 37.06 7.52 -34.56
CA PHE A 207 36.46 8.86 -34.58
C PHE A 207 37.40 9.90 -33.96
N GLY A 208 37.97 9.60 -32.78
CA GLY A 208 38.90 10.47 -32.09
C GLY A 208 40.16 10.77 -32.91
N ILE A 209 40.76 9.75 -33.55
CA ILE A 209 41.95 9.92 -34.40
C ILE A 209 41.65 10.86 -35.58
N PHE A 210 40.57 10.63 -36.32
CA PHE A 210 40.23 11.48 -37.48
C PHE A 210 39.83 12.90 -37.07
N LEU A 211 39.12 13.06 -35.95
CA LEU A 211 38.75 14.36 -35.41
C LEU A 211 39.98 15.16 -34.98
N VAL A 212 40.90 14.55 -34.21
CA VAL A 212 42.13 15.20 -33.77
C VAL A 212 43.03 15.55 -34.96
N ALA A 213 43.17 14.65 -35.94
CA ALA A 213 43.93 14.92 -37.16
C ALA A 213 43.35 16.09 -37.98
N GLY A 214 42.03 16.15 -38.14
CA GLY A 214 41.36 17.27 -38.81
C GLY A 214 41.57 18.60 -38.07
N CYS A 215 41.38 18.61 -36.75
CA CYS A 215 41.61 19.79 -35.91
C CYS A 215 43.09 20.24 -35.92
N ALA A 216 44.04 19.32 -35.98
CA ALA A 216 45.46 19.64 -36.05
C ALA A 216 45.88 20.26 -37.40
N LEU A 217 45.23 19.85 -38.50
CA LEU A 217 45.50 20.37 -39.85
C LEU A 217 44.78 21.71 -40.14
N ALA A 218 43.65 21.97 -39.48
CA ALA A 218 42.84 23.16 -39.72
C ALA A 218 43.59 24.51 -39.62
N PRO A 219 44.49 24.75 -38.65
CA PRO A 219 45.24 26.01 -38.56
C PRO A 219 46.18 26.24 -39.74
N PHE A 220 46.68 25.18 -40.37
CA PHE A 220 47.67 25.26 -41.45
C PHE A 220 47.03 25.55 -42.82
N VAL A 221 45.70 25.41 -42.95
CA VAL A 221 44.96 25.60 -44.21
C VAL A 221 45.16 27.01 -44.80
N HIS A 222 45.21 28.05 -43.96
CA HIS A 222 45.40 29.43 -44.42
C HIS A 222 46.87 29.87 -44.51
N THR A 223 47.81 29.01 -44.10
CA THR A 223 49.25 29.37 -44.02
C THR A 223 50.03 29.12 -45.30
N VAL A 224 49.48 28.29 -46.21
CA VAL A 224 50.16 27.93 -47.46
C VAL A 224 49.20 28.20 -48.64
N PRO A 225 49.63 28.93 -49.69
CA PRO A 225 48.78 29.28 -50.84
C PRO A 225 48.47 28.08 -51.78
N ASP A 226 48.80 26.86 -51.37
CA ASP A 226 48.64 25.63 -52.15
C ASP A 226 47.64 24.68 -51.46
N VAL A 227 46.89 23.90 -52.23
CA VAL A 227 45.80 23.01 -51.75
C VAL A 227 46.28 21.82 -50.90
N ARG A 228 47.59 21.72 -50.68
CA ARG A 228 48.28 20.61 -49.99
C ARG A 228 47.73 20.31 -48.60
N TYR A 229 47.30 21.32 -47.83
CA TYR A 229 46.73 21.12 -46.49
C TYR A 229 45.20 21.18 -46.47
N LEU A 230 44.59 21.83 -47.47
CA LEU A 230 43.14 21.91 -47.61
C LEU A 230 42.53 20.53 -47.91
N VAL A 231 43.08 19.80 -48.89
CA VAL A 231 42.53 18.49 -49.30
C VAL A 231 42.61 17.45 -48.17
N PRO A 232 43.75 17.24 -47.48
CA PRO A 232 43.82 16.30 -46.36
C PRO A 232 42.92 16.70 -45.19
N CYS A 233 42.78 18.00 -44.90
CA CYS A 233 41.89 18.48 -43.84
C CYS A 233 40.42 18.12 -44.12
N ILE A 234 39.95 18.35 -45.35
CA ILE A 234 38.59 17.95 -45.79
C ILE A 234 38.41 16.43 -45.68
N VAL A 235 39.40 15.65 -46.12
CA VAL A 235 39.35 14.18 -46.05
C VAL A 235 39.28 13.69 -44.60
N CYS A 236 40.05 14.30 -43.68
CA CYS A 236 39.99 13.96 -42.25
C CYS A 236 38.62 14.25 -41.64
N PHE A 237 38.00 15.40 -41.95
CA PHE A 237 36.65 15.71 -41.47
C PHE A 237 35.58 14.81 -42.10
N ALA A 238 35.69 14.49 -43.38
CA ALA A 238 34.78 13.53 -44.03
C ALA A 238 34.90 12.14 -43.41
N ALA A 239 36.13 11.67 -43.13
CA ALA A 239 36.37 10.41 -42.44
C ALA A 239 35.85 10.43 -40.99
N ALA A 240 36.02 11.55 -40.28
CA ALA A 240 35.45 11.74 -38.94
C ALA A 240 33.92 11.67 -38.95
N PHE A 241 33.26 12.26 -39.97
CA PHE A 241 31.82 12.16 -40.13
C PHE A 241 31.36 10.71 -40.36
N VAL A 242 32.03 9.96 -41.25
CA VAL A 242 31.73 8.54 -41.48
C VAL A 242 31.96 7.72 -40.19
N ALA A 243 33.05 8.00 -39.46
CA ALA A 243 33.33 7.36 -38.18
C ALA A 243 32.28 7.71 -37.11
N ALA A 244 31.74 8.93 -37.11
CA ALA A 244 30.65 9.33 -36.22
C ALA A 244 29.35 8.57 -36.52
N VAL A 245 29.00 8.39 -37.79
CA VAL A 245 27.85 7.55 -38.20
C VAL A 245 28.06 6.10 -37.76
N PHE A 246 29.26 5.56 -37.95
CA PHE A 246 29.60 4.21 -37.48
C PHE A 246 29.55 4.09 -35.94
N LEU A 247 29.99 5.11 -35.21
CA LEU A 247 29.89 5.19 -33.76
C LEU A 247 28.42 5.16 -33.30
N LEU A 248 27.53 5.88 -33.97
CA LEU A 248 26.09 5.85 -33.68
C LEU A 248 25.48 4.45 -33.88
N VAL A 249 25.87 3.75 -34.95
CA VAL A 249 25.43 2.36 -35.20
C VAL A 249 25.92 1.43 -34.09
N CYS A 250 27.19 1.58 -33.66
CA CYS A 250 27.73 0.81 -32.55
C CYS A 250 27.03 1.13 -31.23
N LEU A 251 26.72 2.41 -30.96
CA LEU A 251 26.00 2.86 -29.79
C LEU A 251 24.59 2.25 -29.72
N ARG A 252 23.88 2.23 -30.85
CA ARG A 252 22.55 1.60 -30.97
C ARG A 252 22.56 0.11 -30.66
N ARG A 253 23.68 -0.59 -30.89
CA ARG A 253 23.87 -2.01 -30.50
C ARG A 253 24.35 -2.17 -29.05
N PHE A 254 25.13 -1.21 -28.53
CA PHE A 254 25.67 -1.25 -27.17
C PHE A 254 24.60 -1.01 -26.10
N VAL A 255 23.70 -0.04 -26.30
CA VAL A 255 22.63 0.29 -25.35
C VAL A 255 21.77 -0.93 -24.97
N PRO A 256 21.19 -1.70 -25.91
CA PRO A 256 20.39 -2.87 -25.56
C PRO A 256 21.24 -3.99 -24.92
N ALA A 257 22.49 -4.19 -25.34
CA ALA A 257 23.38 -5.18 -24.72
C ALA A 257 23.74 -4.82 -23.26
N SER A 258 23.95 -3.53 -22.99
CA SER A 258 24.16 -3.00 -21.63
C SER A 258 22.91 -3.16 -20.77
N GLY A 259 21.73 -2.88 -21.35
CA GLY A 259 20.43 -3.10 -20.71
C GLY A 259 20.18 -4.57 -20.37
N ALA A 260 20.45 -5.49 -21.31
CA ALA A 260 20.33 -6.94 -21.10
C ALA A 260 21.22 -7.43 -19.95
N ARG A 261 22.48 -6.97 -19.90
CA ARG A 261 23.41 -7.29 -18.80
C ARG A 261 22.95 -6.74 -17.46
N SER A 262 22.39 -5.54 -17.44
CA SER A 262 21.83 -4.94 -16.23
C SER A 262 20.63 -5.74 -15.72
N ARG A 263 19.70 -6.13 -16.61
CA ARG A 263 18.54 -6.97 -16.27
C ARG A 263 18.97 -8.32 -15.73
N ASN A 264 19.83 -9.05 -16.43
CA ASN A 264 20.35 -10.36 -15.98
C ASN A 264 21.02 -10.33 -14.58
N ARG A 265 21.57 -9.18 -14.17
CA ARG A 265 22.15 -9.01 -12.82
C ARG A 265 21.12 -8.75 -11.73
N ARG A 266 19.93 -8.25 -12.07
CA ARG A 266 18.86 -7.93 -11.13
C ARG A 266 17.94 -9.14 -10.99
N ALA A 267 17.69 -9.55 -9.76
CA ALA A 267 16.68 -10.57 -9.46
C ALA A 267 15.28 -10.04 -9.84
N GLY A 268 14.38 -10.94 -10.24
CA GLY A 268 12.99 -10.57 -10.53
C GLY A 268 12.79 -9.85 -11.87
N THR A 269 13.69 -10.04 -12.83
CA THR A 269 13.57 -9.44 -14.18
C THR A 269 13.22 -10.43 -15.29
N THR A 270 13.14 -11.71 -14.94
CA THR A 270 12.56 -12.77 -15.80
C THR A 270 11.06 -12.89 -15.50
N GLU A 271 10.32 -13.56 -16.38
CA GLU A 271 8.89 -13.85 -16.15
C GLU A 271 8.72 -14.68 -14.86
N SER A 272 9.57 -15.68 -14.67
CA SER A 272 9.64 -16.51 -13.45
C SER A 272 9.87 -15.65 -12.20
N GLY A 273 10.76 -14.66 -12.29
CA GLY A 273 11.04 -13.72 -11.21
C GLY A 273 9.90 -12.74 -10.92
N GLU A 274 9.12 -12.35 -11.92
CA GLU A 274 7.91 -11.53 -11.74
C GLU A 274 6.81 -12.33 -11.03
N HIS A 275 6.56 -13.56 -11.47
CA HIS A 275 5.62 -14.45 -10.80
C HIS A 275 6.05 -14.77 -9.36
N ALA A 276 7.35 -14.94 -9.09
CA ALA A 276 7.85 -15.13 -7.73
C ALA A 276 7.53 -13.94 -6.81
N ARG A 277 7.52 -12.71 -7.35
CA ARG A 277 7.13 -11.51 -6.59
C ARG A 277 5.65 -11.49 -6.27
N ILE A 278 4.79 -11.83 -7.23
CA ILE A 278 3.34 -11.90 -7.01
C ILE A 278 3.02 -12.90 -5.90
N PHE A 279 3.62 -14.09 -5.93
CA PHE A 279 3.44 -15.08 -4.85
C PHE A 279 4.04 -14.63 -3.52
N ALA A 280 5.08 -13.79 -3.52
CA ALA A 280 5.62 -13.20 -2.29
C ALA A 280 4.65 -12.18 -1.67
N GLU A 281 4.07 -11.31 -2.49
CA GLU A 281 3.07 -10.32 -2.06
C GLU A 281 1.81 -11.03 -1.52
N GLU A 282 1.35 -12.10 -2.18
CA GLU A 282 0.24 -12.92 -1.71
C GLU A 282 0.57 -13.67 -0.41
N GLU A 283 1.78 -14.23 -0.28
CA GLU A 283 2.24 -14.88 0.96
C GLU A 283 2.25 -13.89 2.14
N GLU A 284 2.79 -12.68 1.93
CA GLU A 284 2.87 -11.63 2.96
C GLU A 284 1.47 -11.21 3.41
N LEU A 285 0.56 -10.98 2.46
CA LEU A 285 -0.82 -10.64 2.75
C LEU A 285 -1.53 -11.74 3.54
N LEU A 286 -1.39 -13.00 3.12
CA LEU A 286 -1.97 -14.15 3.84
C LEU A 286 -1.43 -14.25 5.27
N ARG A 287 -0.13 -14.07 5.46
CA ARG A 287 0.50 -14.08 6.79
C ARG A 287 0.02 -12.93 7.67
N SER A 288 -0.15 -11.74 7.10
CA SER A 288 -0.71 -10.58 7.82
C SER A 288 -2.12 -10.87 8.33
N ILE A 289 -2.97 -11.45 7.48
CA ILE A 289 -4.35 -11.82 7.86
C ILE A 289 -4.33 -12.88 8.98
N ILE A 290 -3.47 -13.89 8.86
CA ILE A 290 -3.32 -14.91 9.92
C ILE A 290 -2.87 -14.26 11.23
N GLU A 291 -1.92 -13.33 11.21
CA GLU A 291 -1.47 -12.62 12.40
C GLU A 291 -2.62 -11.88 13.09
N ASP A 292 -3.46 -11.18 12.32
CA ASP A 292 -4.60 -10.42 12.87
C ASP A 292 -5.68 -11.31 13.48
N PHE A 293 -5.89 -12.52 12.96
CA PHE A 293 -6.75 -13.53 13.61
C PHE A 293 -6.17 -14.06 14.92
N THR A 294 -4.85 -14.00 15.11
CA THR A 294 -4.16 -14.57 16.30
C THR A 294 -3.79 -13.56 17.40
N LYS A 295 -3.98 -12.25 17.17
CA LYS A 295 -3.81 -11.17 18.17
C LYS A 295 -4.90 -11.15 19.25
#